data_AF-A0A5C7PXG6-F1
#
_entry.id   AF-A0A5C7PXG6-F1
#
_cell.length_a   1.000
_cell.length_b   1.000
_cell.length_c   1.000
_cell.angle_alpha   90.00
_cell.angle_beta   90.00
_cell.angle_gamma   90.00
#
_symmetry.space_group_name_H-M   'P 1'
#
loop_
_entity.id
_entity.type
_entity.pdbx_description
1 polymer ?
#
loop_
_entity_poly.entity_id
_entity_poly.type
_entity_poly.pdbx_seq_one_letter_code
_entity_poly.pdbx_strand_id
1 'polypeptide(L)'
;MSDLHDDEVEAVDGCDAATGPARDIQDIPFGVTRGMSNEDYHGDRSAVSSTQLKRMLISPAHFLSKLSEPEDSTEALLFGSVLHGRLLEPDTFESRFFAMQKVNRAT
;
A
#
# COMPACT_ATOMS: atom_id res chain seq x y z
N MET A 1 50.09 25.77 -26.54
CA MET A 1 48.72 25.52 -27.03
C MET A 1 48.41 24.08 -26.62
N SER A 2 48.11 23.87 -25.34
CA SER A 2 46.76 23.94 -24.74
C SER A 2 45.92 22.74 -25.14
N ASP A 3 46.01 21.73 -24.27
CA ASP A 3 44.92 20.90 -23.75
C ASP A 3 44.11 20.07 -24.74
N LEU A 4 44.60 18.84 -24.96
CA LEU A 4 43.81 17.70 -25.36
C LEU A 4 43.32 17.02 -24.06
N HIS A 5 42.10 17.33 -23.64
CA HIS A 5 41.32 16.49 -22.72
C HIS A 5 40.19 15.88 -23.53
N ASP A 6 40.44 14.70 -24.07
CA ASP A 6 39.39 13.73 -24.37
C ASP A 6 38.89 13.22 -23.01
N ASP A 7 37.87 13.89 -22.46
CA ASP A 7 37.16 13.40 -21.27
C ASP A 7 36.26 12.26 -21.72
N GLU A 8 36.62 11.06 -21.31
CA GLU A 8 35.93 9.82 -21.61
C GLU A 8 34.47 9.92 -21.15
N VAL A 9 33.55 9.77 -22.10
CA VAL A 9 32.15 9.50 -21.81
C VAL A 9 32.08 8.11 -21.18
N GLU A 10 32.25 8.07 -19.86
CA GLU A 10 31.91 6.92 -19.01
C GLU A 10 30.46 6.55 -19.34
N ALA A 11 30.33 5.51 -20.16
CA ALA A 11 29.07 4.86 -20.43
C ALA A 11 28.54 4.40 -19.08
N VAL A 12 27.48 5.05 -18.62
CA VAL A 12 26.76 4.71 -17.40
C VAL A 12 26.35 3.26 -17.55
N ASP A 13 27.10 2.39 -16.88
CA ASP A 13 26.91 0.96 -16.83
C ASP A 13 25.44 0.70 -16.52
N GLY A 14 24.80 0.00 -17.46
CA GLY A 14 23.36 -0.26 -17.45
C GLY A 14 22.98 -0.87 -16.11
N CYS A 15 21.78 -0.53 -15.63
CA CYS A 15 21.21 -1.15 -14.45
C CYS A 15 21.08 -2.67 -14.67
N ASP A 16 22.13 -3.42 -14.35
CA ASP A 16 22.12 -4.88 -14.28
C ASP A 16 21.43 -5.29 -12.97
N ALA A 17 20.19 -4.82 -12.81
CA ALA A 17 19.29 -5.35 -11.82
C ALA A 17 18.94 -6.75 -12.31
N ALA A 18 19.70 -7.74 -11.81
CA ALA A 18 19.47 -9.15 -12.04
C ALA A 18 17.97 -9.43 -12.08
N THR A 19 17.45 -9.65 -13.29
CA THR A 19 16.06 -9.99 -13.51
C THR A 19 15.91 -11.39 -12.94
N GLY A 20 15.57 -11.44 -11.66
CA GLY A 20 15.18 -12.69 -11.01
C GLY A 20 14.12 -13.37 -11.87
N PRO A 21 14.01 -14.71 -11.80
CA PRO A 21 13.03 -15.43 -12.61
C PRO A 21 11.67 -14.77 -12.43
N ALA A 22 11.03 -14.43 -13.55
CA ALA A 22 9.68 -13.88 -13.56
C ALA A 22 8.84 -14.79 -12.66
N ARG A 23 8.41 -14.25 -11.51
CA ARG A 23 7.61 -15.01 -10.57
C ARG A 23 6.38 -15.49 -11.32
N ASP A 24 6.02 -16.76 -11.16
CA ASP A 24 4.77 -17.28 -11.69
C ASP A 24 3.63 -16.57 -10.95
N ILE A 25 3.07 -15.53 -11.59
CA ILE A 25 1.96 -14.74 -11.04
C ILE A 25 0.70 -15.50 -11.43
N GLN A 26 0.03 -16.09 -10.44
CA GLN A 26 -1.29 -16.69 -10.67
C GLN A 26 -2.25 -15.61 -11.13
N ASP A 27 -2.88 -15.80 -12.28
CA ASP A 27 -3.87 -14.86 -12.81
C ASP A 27 -5.08 -14.76 -11.86
N ILE A 28 -5.34 -13.56 -11.36
CA ILE A 28 -6.54 -13.28 -10.57
C ILE A 28 -7.71 -13.08 -11.55
N PRO A 29 -8.77 -13.91 -11.48
CA PRO A 29 -9.89 -13.81 -12.41
C PRO A 29 -10.59 -12.45 -12.30
N PHE A 30 -10.92 -11.85 -13.44
CA PHE A 30 -11.70 -10.61 -13.47
C PHE A 30 -13.09 -10.84 -12.88
N GLY A 31 -13.50 -9.97 -11.95
CA GLY A 31 -14.85 -9.98 -11.38
C GLY A 31 -14.85 -9.80 -9.87
N VAL A 32 -15.87 -10.36 -9.22
CA VAL A 32 -16.06 -10.29 -7.77
C VAL A 32 -15.55 -11.58 -7.13
N THR A 33 -14.50 -11.48 -6.31
CA THR A 33 -14.03 -12.57 -5.46
C THR A 33 -14.98 -12.74 -4.28
N ARG A 34 -15.65 -13.90 -4.17
CA ARG A 34 -16.57 -14.21 -3.07
C ARG A 34 -15.89 -15.09 -2.03
N GLY A 35 -16.28 -14.94 -0.77
CA GLY A 35 -15.85 -15.82 0.32
C GLY A 35 -14.41 -15.61 0.81
N MET A 36 -13.74 -14.54 0.35
CA MET A 36 -12.44 -14.14 0.88
C MET A 36 -12.64 -13.26 2.12
N SER A 37 -11.88 -13.50 3.19
CA SER A 37 -11.93 -12.65 4.37
C SER A 37 -11.22 -11.31 4.11
N ASN A 38 -11.55 -10.28 4.88
CA ASN A 38 -10.91 -8.97 4.76
C ASN A 38 -9.39 -9.04 5.05
N GLU A 39 -8.99 -9.91 5.98
CA GLU A 39 -7.58 -10.13 6.34
C GLU A 39 -6.82 -10.82 5.20
N ASP A 40 -7.41 -11.85 4.59
CA ASP A 40 -6.81 -12.53 3.44
C ASP A 40 -6.68 -11.59 2.23
N TYR A 41 -7.70 -10.76 1.99
CA TYR A 41 -7.71 -9.79 0.89
C TYR A 41 -6.61 -8.73 1.04
N HIS A 42 -6.41 -8.19 2.25
CA HIS A 42 -5.37 -7.19 2.51
C HIS A 42 -3.98 -7.78 2.77
N GLY A 43 -3.91 -9.06 3.15
CA GLY A 43 -2.66 -9.78 3.43
C GLY A 43 -1.93 -10.27 2.20
N ASP A 44 -2.62 -10.37 1.05
CA ASP A 44 -2.03 -10.81 -0.21
C ASP A 44 -1.00 -9.78 -0.73
N ARG A 45 0.27 -10.19 -0.73
CA ARG A 45 1.40 -9.40 -1.25
C ARG A 45 1.69 -9.65 -2.74
N SER A 46 0.98 -10.60 -3.37
CA SER A 46 1.09 -10.86 -4.80
C SER A 46 0.35 -9.82 -5.64
N ALA A 47 -0.65 -9.17 -5.05
CA ALA A 47 -1.47 -8.14 -5.69
C ALA A 47 -1.13 -6.73 -5.20
N VAL A 48 -1.39 -5.74 -6.06
CA VAL A 48 -1.26 -4.31 -5.72
C VAL A 48 -2.64 -3.68 -5.71
N SER A 49 -3.03 -3.11 -4.58
CA SER A 49 -4.30 -2.41 -4.39
C SER A 49 -4.38 -1.09 -5.16
N SER A 50 -5.59 -0.61 -5.41
CA SER A 50 -5.81 0.68 -6.08
C SER A 50 -5.17 1.86 -5.32
N THR A 51 -5.19 1.84 -3.98
CA THR A 51 -4.54 2.85 -3.15
C THR A 51 -3.03 2.84 -3.32
N GLN A 52 -2.42 1.66 -3.37
CA GLN A 52 -1.00 1.50 -3.63
C GLN A 52 -0.61 2.03 -5.03
N LEU A 53 -1.40 1.71 -6.06
CA LEU A 53 -1.16 2.23 -7.41
C LEU A 53 -1.24 3.76 -7.45
N LYS A 54 -2.20 4.37 -6.76
CA LYS A 54 -2.29 5.84 -6.65
C LYS A 54 -1.03 6.47 -6.05
N ARG A 55 -0.35 5.80 -5.12
CA ARG A 55 0.92 6.27 -4.55
C ARG A 55 2.08 6.12 -5.55
N MET A 56 2.09 5.03 -6.30
CA MET A 56 3.06 4.82 -7.38
C MET A 56 2.99 5.92 -8.45
N LEU A 57 1.79 6.45 -8.72
CA LEU A 57 1.60 7.59 -9.63
C LEU A 57 2.27 8.89 -9.14
N ILE A 58 2.53 9.02 -7.83
CA ILE A 58 3.24 10.18 -7.27
C ILE A 58 4.74 9.96 -7.44
N SER A 59 5.27 8.90 -6.81
CA SER A 59 6.62 8.40 -7.07
C SER A 59 6.82 7.00 -6.46
N PRO A 60 7.82 6.22 -6.94
CA PRO A 60 8.17 4.95 -6.32
C PRO A 60 8.52 5.05 -4.83
N ALA A 61 9.13 6.16 -4.41
CA ALA A 61 9.46 6.41 -3.01
C ALA A 61 8.21 6.49 -2.11
N HIS A 62 7.12 7.09 -2.59
CA HIS A 62 5.86 7.15 -1.83
C HIS A 62 5.25 5.77 -1.65
N PHE A 63 5.29 4.93 -2.70
CA PHE A 63 4.82 3.55 -2.59
C PHE A 63 5.64 2.76 -1.56
N LEU A 64 6.98 2.87 -1.59
CA LEU A 64 7.87 2.17 -0.67
C LEU A 64 7.68 2.62 0.78
N SER A 65 7.59 3.93 1.05
CA SER A 65 7.31 4.46 2.40
C SER A 65 6.02 3.89 2.98
N LYS A 66 4.94 3.78 2.19
CA LYS A 66 3.68 3.21 2.72
C LYS A 66 3.75 1.71 2.99
N LEU A 67 4.70 1.00 2.39
CA LEU A 67 4.88 -0.43 2.62
C LEU A 67 5.68 -0.70 3.89
N SER A 68 6.60 0.19 4.24
CA SER A 68 7.41 0.10 5.46
C SER A 68 6.76 0.71 6.70
N GLU A 69 5.89 1.70 6.54
CA GLU A 69 5.41 2.53 7.65
C GLU A 69 3.89 2.48 7.85
N PRO A 70 3.49 2.13 9.09
CA PRO A 70 2.25 2.48 9.75
C PRO A 70 1.58 3.77 9.30
N GLU A 71 0.47 3.81 8.56
CA GLU A 71 -0.26 5.09 8.44
C GLU A 71 -1.27 5.21 9.57
N ASP A 72 -1.18 6.29 10.35
CA ASP A 72 -2.20 6.62 11.35
C ASP A 72 -3.52 6.93 10.65
N SER A 73 -4.60 6.30 11.10
CA SER A 73 -5.93 6.57 10.57
C SER A 73 -6.37 7.97 10.99
N THR A 74 -6.71 8.81 10.01
CA THR A 74 -7.38 10.08 10.27
C THR A 74 -8.80 9.85 10.80
N GLU A 75 -9.39 10.84 11.46
CA GLU A 75 -10.77 10.75 11.97
C GLU A 75 -11.78 10.48 10.83
N ALA A 76 -11.55 11.07 9.65
CA ALA A 76 -12.40 10.85 8.48
C ALA A 76 -12.29 9.41 7.94
N LEU A 77 -11.08 8.84 7.91
CA LEU A 77 -10.86 7.44 7.52
C LEU A 77 -11.48 6.47 8.54
N LEU A 78 -11.37 6.79 9.83
CA LEU A 78 -11.98 6.01 10.89
C LEU A 78 -13.50 6.02 10.77
N PHE A 79 -14.11 7.20 10.61
CA PHE A 79 -15.55 7.32 10.42
C PHE A 79 -16.06 6.52 9.22
N GLY A 80 -15.38 6.62 8.07
CA GLY A 80 -15.71 5.82 6.89
C GLY A 80 -15.61 4.32 7.15
N SER A 81 -14.57 3.89 7.85
CA SER A 81 -14.36 2.48 8.21
C SER A 81 -15.46 1.94 9.13
N VAL A 82 -15.87 2.73 10.13
CA VAL A 82 -17.00 2.40 11.02
C VAL A 82 -18.31 2.29 10.23
N LEU A 83 -18.58 3.26 9.35
CA LEU A 83 -19.79 3.25 8.52
C LEU A 83 -19.85 2.02 7.61
N HIS A 84 -18.74 1.71 6.92
CA HIS A 84 -18.65 0.51 6.08
C HIS A 84 -18.83 -0.77 6.90
N GLY A 85 -18.19 -0.87 8.07
CA GLY A 85 -18.36 -2.02 8.96
C GLY A 85 -19.81 -2.22 9.38
N ARG A 86 -20.52 -1.15 9.77
CA ARG A 86 -21.91 -1.25 10.22
C ARG A 86 -22.88 -1.67 9.10
N LEU A 87 -22.61 -1.24 7.87
CA LEU A 87 -23.47 -1.46 6.71
C LEU A 87 -23.20 -2.80 6.02
N LEU A 88 -21.92 -3.15 5.84
CA LEU A 88 -21.51 -4.33 5.07
C LEU A 88 -21.35 -5.58 5.95
N GLU A 89 -20.95 -5.40 7.21
CA GLU A 89 -20.60 -6.48 8.12
C GLU A 89 -21.26 -6.30 9.51
N PRO A 90 -22.59 -6.21 9.58
CA PRO A 90 -23.30 -5.90 10.83
C PRO A 90 -23.03 -6.90 11.95
N ASP A 91 -22.80 -8.18 11.61
CA ASP A 91 -22.59 -9.26 12.59
C ASP A 91 -21.23 -9.15 13.30
N THR A 92 -20.23 -8.52 12.67
CA THR A 92 -18.88 -8.37 13.27
C THR A 92 -18.66 -6.98 13.86
N PHE A 93 -19.57 -6.04 13.61
CA PHE A 93 -19.40 -4.62 13.93
C PHE A 93 -19.08 -4.37 15.40
N GLU A 94 -19.84 -4.96 16.32
CA GLU A 94 -19.69 -4.75 17.77
C GLU A 94 -18.37 -5.29 18.33
N SER A 95 -17.78 -6.28 17.65
CA SER A 95 -16.46 -6.82 18.04
C SER A 95 -15.30 -5.94 17.57
N ARG A 96 -15.49 -5.17 16.50
CA ARG A 96 -14.44 -4.39 15.83
C ARG A 96 -14.40 -2.93 16.26
N PHE A 97 -15.54 -2.34 16.59
CA PHE A 97 -15.65 -0.92 16.90
C PHE A 97 -16.35 -0.70 18.24
N PHE A 98 -15.76 0.14 19.07
CA PHE A 98 -16.34 0.55 20.36
C PHE A 98 -16.21 2.07 20.54
N ALA A 99 -17.19 2.66 21.21
CA ALA A 99 -17.15 4.08 21.54
C ALA A 99 -16.16 4.31 22.68
N MET A 100 -15.04 4.96 22.39
CA MET A 100 -14.12 5.39 23.43
C MET A 100 -14.72 6.58 24.17
N GLN A 101 -14.76 6.52 25.51
CA GLN A 101 -15.15 7.68 26.30
C GLN A 101 -14.06 8.74 26.23
N LYS A 102 -14.47 10.00 26.00
CA LYS A 102 -13.54 11.13 26.04
C LYS A 102 -13.10 11.37 27.49
N VAL A 103 -11.90 10.91 27.83
CA VAL A 103 -11.30 11.15 29.15
C VAL A 103 -10.74 12.56 29.20
N ASN A 104 -11.31 13.41 30.06
CA ASN A 104 -10.73 14.70 30.38
C ASN A 104 -9.67 14.52 31.48
N ARG A 105 -8.43 14.95 31.23
CA ARG A 105 -7.34 14.88 32.22
C ARG A 105 -7.47 15.90 33.38
N ALA A 106 -8.51 16.72 33.36
CA ALA A 106 -8.71 17.83 34.30
C ALA A 106 -9.57 17.45 35.53
N THR A 107 -9.55 16.19 35.96
CA THR A 107 -10.27 15.70 37.14
C THR A 107 -9.30 15.01 38.08
#